data_AF-A0A4Q6CLR7-F1
#
_entry.id   AF-A0A4Q6CLR7-F1
#
_cell.length_a   1.000
_cell.length_b   1.000
_cell.length_c   1.000
_cell.angle_alpha   90.00
_cell.angle_beta   90.00
_cell.angle_gamma   90.00
#
_symmetry.space_group_name_H-M   'P 1'
#
loop_
_entity.id
_entity.type
_entity.pdbx_description
1 polymer ?
#
loop_
_entity_poly.entity_id
_entity_poly.type
_entity_poly.pdbx_seq_one_letter_code
_entity_poly.pdbx_strand_id
1 'polypeptide(L)'
;MTSPSSRSKLASEPVNDRLIDEISKLVNSLTGIQLGEKQRSMVSSRVKKRMSTLGLHTDADYSAHLRAHAETETAYLVSLLTTHHTYFFREFAHFEHLEKTALPGLIKEKKKVGSKKITVWSAACSTGQEVYSLAMFLDYYFSKHAPDFTYEILGTDVDPASVKAAANGVFRAKEIKEVPLQFLGRHWAKGTGDIADFVKVKSTLKARCQFEAMNLLKPSGRGISQKFDLIFCRNVFIYFNTEQIKSITKTLLASLADSGALYLGVSESLNGLGLPCEIVGPSIYSHPKKSSGEKPQSTAPVAPLAMHQALRVFCVDDSPTILALLKKILTTDLGFEIVGTATNGLEAAQKLKTLKVDLMTLDIHMPEQTGLEYLKNSYKPGHPPVVMITSVSREDASLPMECLRAGAFDYVEKPSLANLATQADEIRMKLKLAAKSKHSSKGHDLVSAFSKQSGAVLNISSKLRVIFCSEEDRAKALKLVTELGDHGPATSVVTNTSEAQDFFSRRAWVGKSLSVIVFGDVAPELAKSIAQLNPDQLILEDRSQRTRNPELRVLATEIIPATSFAYTSSEFFKRGAA
;
A
#
# COMPACT_ATOMS: atom_id res chain seq x y z
N MET A 1 63.46 -18.15 -1.06
CA MET A 1 62.38 -18.26 -0.05
C MET A 1 62.45 -17.05 0.85
N THR A 2 61.75 -15.98 0.50
CA THR A 2 61.55 -14.79 1.33
C THR A 2 60.10 -14.81 1.81
N SER A 3 59.91 -14.64 3.11
CA SER A 3 58.63 -14.83 3.79
C SER A 3 57.59 -13.78 3.38
N PRO A 4 56.32 -14.17 3.15
CA PRO A 4 55.23 -13.24 2.97
C PRO A 4 54.50 -13.03 4.31
N SER A 5 54.84 -11.98 5.07
CA SER A 5 54.03 -11.62 6.25
C SER A 5 54.16 -10.15 6.67
N SER A 6 53.36 -9.28 6.05
CA SER A 6 52.82 -8.06 6.71
C SER A 6 51.69 -7.40 5.90
N ARG A 7 50.77 -8.18 5.31
CA ARG A 7 49.42 -7.69 5.04
C ARG A 7 48.53 -8.01 6.24
N SER A 8 48.86 -7.42 7.39
CA SER A 8 47.94 -7.38 8.53
C SER A 8 46.84 -6.37 8.22
N LYS A 9 45.59 -6.83 8.32
CA LYS A 9 44.36 -6.04 8.31
C LYS A 9 44.57 -4.66 8.98
N LEU A 10 44.71 -3.59 8.19
CA LEU A 10 44.43 -2.25 8.70
C LEU A 10 42.93 -2.22 8.99
N ALA A 11 42.56 -2.35 10.26
CA ALA A 11 41.36 -1.72 10.74
C ALA A 11 41.55 -0.23 10.43
N SER A 12 40.96 0.22 9.32
CA SER A 12 41.01 1.61 8.90
C SER A 12 40.67 2.50 10.10
N GLU A 13 41.48 3.52 10.36
CA GLU A 13 41.26 4.43 11.48
C GLU A 13 39.86 5.08 11.41
N PRO A 14 39.25 5.40 12.57
CA PRO A 14 38.00 6.16 12.58
C PRO A 14 38.24 7.57 12.01
N VAL A 15 37.22 8.12 11.34
CA VAL A 15 37.25 9.51 10.85
C VAL A 15 37.49 10.44 12.03
N ASN A 16 38.42 11.39 11.90
CA ASN A 16 38.80 12.30 12.97
C ASN A 16 37.63 13.21 13.37
N ASP A 17 37.53 13.49 14.67
CA ASP A 17 36.53 14.39 15.25
C ASP A 17 36.46 15.77 14.59
N ARG A 18 37.59 16.31 14.12
CA ARG A 18 37.61 17.60 13.40
C ARG A 18 36.80 17.56 12.11
N LEU A 19 36.93 16.49 11.33
CA LEU A 19 36.20 16.33 10.07
C LEU A 19 34.71 16.06 10.35
N ILE A 20 34.41 15.29 11.40
CA ILE A 20 33.03 15.09 11.86
C ILE A 20 32.38 16.42 12.26
N ASP A 21 33.11 17.29 12.96
CA ASP A 21 32.62 18.62 13.36
C ASP A 21 32.42 19.55 12.17
N GLU A 22 33.35 19.56 11.21
CA GLU A 22 33.26 20.33 9.98
C GLU A 22 31.99 19.94 9.19
N ILE A 23 31.80 18.64 8.95
CA ILE A 23 30.65 18.10 8.22
C ILE A 23 29.35 18.35 9.00
N SER A 24 29.35 18.14 10.31
CA SER A 24 28.16 18.37 11.14
C SER A 24 27.73 19.82 11.14
N LYS A 25 28.68 20.77 11.21
CA LYS A 25 28.41 22.21 11.07
C LYS A 25 27.88 22.55 9.68
N LEU A 26 28.47 21.98 8.64
CA LEU A 26 28.02 22.20 7.26
C LEU A 26 26.57 21.74 7.07
N VAL A 27 26.26 20.49 7.41
CA VAL A 27 24.91 19.92 7.33
C VAL A 27 23.93 20.72 8.19
N ASN A 28 24.32 21.11 9.40
CA ASN A 28 23.48 21.92 10.27
C ASN A 28 23.16 23.28 9.65
N SER A 29 24.14 23.99 9.10
CA SER A 29 23.93 25.31 8.50
C SER A 29 22.98 25.29 7.29
N LEU A 30 22.96 24.17 6.56
CA LEU A 30 22.17 24.01 5.34
C LEU A 30 20.79 23.42 5.57
N THR A 31 20.64 22.53 6.55
CA THR A 31 19.41 21.76 6.79
C THR A 31 18.73 22.09 8.11
N GLY A 32 19.46 22.66 9.06
CA GLY A 32 19.04 22.84 10.44
C GLY A 32 19.20 21.64 11.36
N ILE A 33 19.52 20.47 10.80
CA ILE A 33 19.59 19.20 11.54
C ILE A 33 20.77 19.23 12.50
N GLN A 34 20.51 18.96 13.77
CA GLN A 34 21.55 18.86 14.79
C GLN A 34 22.12 17.44 14.84
N LEU A 35 23.37 17.29 14.40
CA LEU A 35 24.17 16.07 14.54
C LEU A 35 25.05 16.22 15.79
N GLY A 36 24.50 15.86 16.95
CA GLY A 36 25.18 15.98 18.23
C GLY A 36 26.06 14.77 18.58
N GLU A 37 26.52 14.71 19.83
CA GLU A 37 27.43 13.67 20.33
C GLU A 37 26.93 12.24 20.05
N LYS A 38 25.62 12.02 20.24
CA LYS A 38 24.97 10.72 20.02
C LYS A 38 25.02 10.25 18.57
N GLN A 39 25.20 11.16 17.61
CA GLN A 39 25.20 10.86 16.18
C GLN A 39 26.61 10.75 15.58
N ARG A 40 27.68 11.08 16.32
CA ARG A 40 29.07 11.06 15.82
C ARG A 40 29.49 9.73 15.21
N SER A 41 29.16 8.62 15.87
CA SER A 41 29.47 7.28 15.37
C SER A 41 28.83 6.99 14.01
N MET A 42 27.57 7.44 13.83
CA MET A 42 26.86 7.32 12.56
C MET A 42 27.51 8.18 11.47
N VAL A 43 27.83 9.44 11.79
CA VAL A 43 28.50 10.36 10.86
C VAL A 43 29.84 9.76 10.40
N SER A 44 30.67 9.32 11.35
CA SER A 44 31.97 8.69 11.08
C SER A 44 31.83 7.48 10.14
N SER A 45 30.92 6.56 10.45
CA SER A 45 30.69 5.35 9.64
C SER A 45 30.25 5.67 8.22
N ARG A 46 29.33 6.63 8.05
CA ARG A 46 28.80 6.99 6.73
C ARG A 46 29.79 7.77 5.89
N VAL A 47 30.47 8.76 6.47
CA VAL A 47 31.52 9.53 5.79
C VAL A 47 32.65 8.61 5.35
N LYS A 48 33.05 7.66 6.18
CA LYS A 48 34.05 6.65 5.83
C LYS A 48 33.64 5.79 4.62
N LYS A 49 32.38 5.37 4.56
CA LYS A 49 31.85 4.63 3.40
C LYS A 49 31.86 5.50 2.13
N ARG A 50 31.57 6.81 2.27
CA ARG A 50 31.65 7.76 1.16
C ARG A 50 33.09 7.94 0.67
N MET A 51 34.06 8.14 1.58
CA MET A 51 35.49 8.20 1.24
C MET A 51 35.93 6.96 0.47
N SER A 52 35.54 5.77 0.93
CA SER A 52 35.82 4.51 0.23
C SER A 52 35.20 4.44 -1.18
N THR A 53 34.01 5.02 -1.38
CA THR A 53 33.34 5.06 -2.69
C THR A 53 34.03 6.00 -3.67
N LEU A 54 34.63 7.08 -3.14
CA LEU A 54 35.39 8.07 -3.91
C LEU A 54 36.85 7.66 -4.13
N GLY A 55 37.31 6.55 -3.54
CA GLY A 55 38.72 6.15 -3.57
C GLY A 55 39.63 7.07 -2.74
N LEU A 56 39.09 7.77 -1.75
CA LEU A 56 39.82 8.68 -0.87
C LEU A 56 40.24 7.95 0.40
N HIS A 57 41.48 8.19 0.85
CA HIS A 57 42.10 7.39 1.91
C HIS A 57 42.36 8.17 3.20
N THR A 58 42.42 9.50 3.15
CA THR A 58 42.63 10.35 4.33
C THR A 58 41.55 11.40 4.50
N ASP A 59 41.36 11.84 5.75
CA ASP A 59 40.43 12.92 6.09
C ASP A 59 40.79 14.23 5.35
N ALA A 60 42.09 14.49 5.17
CA ALA A 60 42.58 15.65 4.43
C ALA A 60 42.18 15.60 2.94
N ASP A 61 42.26 14.41 2.32
CA ASP A 61 41.80 14.22 0.94
C ASP A 61 40.30 14.47 0.82
N TYR A 62 39.52 14.02 1.80
CA TYR A 62 38.08 14.25 1.82
C TYR A 62 37.72 15.72 2.03
N SER A 63 38.35 16.42 2.97
CA SER A 63 38.14 17.88 3.14
C SER A 63 38.54 18.65 1.87
N ALA A 64 39.61 18.26 1.20
CA ALA A 64 40.01 18.86 -0.08
C ALA A 64 38.98 18.60 -1.18
N HIS A 65 38.48 17.36 -1.29
CA HIS A 65 37.44 16.99 -2.23
C HIS A 65 36.13 17.75 -1.98
N LEU A 66 35.70 17.85 -0.71
CA LEU A 66 34.52 18.59 -0.29
C LEU A 66 34.61 20.07 -0.68
N ARG A 67 35.77 20.70 -0.52
CA ARG A 67 35.98 22.09 -0.96
C ARG A 67 35.96 22.23 -2.48
N ALA A 68 36.61 21.32 -3.20
CA ALA A 68 36.68 21.34 -4.66
C ALA A 68 35.31 21.08 -5.33
N HIS A 69 34.45 20.30 -4.68
CA HIS A 69 33.13 19.90 -5.19
C HIS A 69 32.00 20.36 -4.26
N ALA A 70 32.13 21.58 -3.71
CA ALA A 70 31.28 22.07 -2.62
C ALA A 70 29.78 21.88 -2.90
N GLU A 71 29.26 22.24 -4.07
CA GLU A 71 27.82 22.09 -4.35
C GLU A 71 27.36 20.63 -4.40
N THR A 72 28.09 19.77 -5.12
CA THR A 72 27.66 18.38 -5.37
C THR A 72 27.92 17.46 -4.17
N GLU A 73 29.08 17.58 -3.53
CA GLU A 73 29.44 16.74 -2.37
C GLU A 73 28.65 17.15 -1.13
N THR A 74 28.32 18.43 -0.98
CA THR A 74 27.44 18.88 0.11
C THR A 74 26.03 18.32 -0.02
N ALA A 75 25.46 18.32 -1.22
CA ALA A 75 24.15 17.70 -1.46
C ALA A 75 24.17 16.19 -1.13
N TYR A 76 25.27 15.50 -1.48
CA TYR A 76 25.46 14.10 -1.12
C TYR A 76 25.57 13.90 0.39
N LEU A 77 26.35 14.73 1.09
CA LEU A 77 26.50 14.69 2.55
C LEU A 77 25.18 14.92 3.27
N VAL A 78 24.35 15.85 2.78
CA VAL A 78 22.98 16.05 3.28
C VAL A 78 22.21 14.73 3.15
N SER A 79 22.09 14.17 1.95
CA SER A 79 21.36 12.90 1.73
C SER A 79 21.91 11.73 2.56
N LEU A 80 23.23 11.66 2.70
CA LEU A 80 23.92 10.62 3.45
C LEU A 80 23.62 10.69 4.95
N LEU A 81 23.50 11.89 5.52
CA LEU A 81 23.42 12.11 6.96
C LEU A 81 21.98 12.36 7.45
N THR A 82 21.07 12.71 6.56
CA THR A 82 19.62 12.70 6.83
C THR A 82 19.10 11.27 6.76
N THR A 83 18.97 10.60 7.91
CA THR A 83 18.52 9.20 7.94
C THR A 83 17.04 9.11 7.59
N HIS A 84 16.74 8.57 6.41
CA HIS A 84 15.38 8.34 5.90
C HIS A 84 14.84 6.99 6.36
N HIS A 85 14.10 6.94 7.47
CA HIS A 85 13.28 5.77 7.80
C HIS A 85 11.81 6.11 7.59
N THR A 86 11.28 5.76 6.43
CA THR A 86 9.88 5.98 6.04
C THR A 86 9.30 4.72 5.41
N TYR A 87 8.02 4.47 5.65
CA TYR A 87 7.31 3.29 5.15
C TYR A 87 5.84 3.66 4.89
N PHE A 88 5.17 2.84 4.09
CA PHE A 88 3.78 3.10 3.71
C PHE A 88 2.85 2.99 4.92
N PHE A 89 1.84 3.87 4.98
CA PHE A 89 0.81 3.90 6.02
C PHE A 89 1.35 3.95 7.47
N ARG A 90 2.55 4.52 7.68
CA ARG A 90 3.12 4.79 9.00
C ARG A 90 2.13 5.53 9.90
N GLU A 91 2.08 5.15 11.18
CA GLU A 91 1.20 5.71 12.22
C GLU A 91 -0.28 5.76 11.78
N PHE A 92 -0.87 4.58 11.58
CA PHE A 92 -2.22 4.45 11.00
C PHE A 92 -3.33 5.23 11.73
N ALA A 93 -3.16 5.49 13.03
CA ALA A 93 -4.09 6.30 13.83
C ALA A 93 -4.38 7.69 13.23
N HIS A 94 -3.42 8.29 12.52
CA HIS A 94 -3.66 9.55 11.81
C HIS A 94 -4.63 9.41 10.64
N PHE A 95 -4.56 8.29 9.91
CA PHE A 95 -5.52 7.97 8.85
C PHE A 95 -6.92 7.70 9.43
N GLU A 96 -7.00 7.13 10.63
CA GLU A 96 -8.29 6.98 11.33
C GLU A 96 -8.92 8.32 11.69
N HIS A 97 -8.11 9.28 12.16
CA HIS A 97 -8.58 10.64 12.42
C HIS A 97 -8.98 11.38 11.14
N LEU A 98 -8.21 11.21 10.06
CA LEU A 98 -8.57 11.73 8.74
C LEU A 98 -9.96 11.24 8.30
N GLU A 99 -10.18 9.92 8.38
CA GLU A 99 -11.43 9.25 7.98
C GLU A 99 -12.64 9.76 8.76
N LYS A 100 -12.52 9.78 10.09
CA LYS A 100 -13.65 9.97 11.01
C LYS A 100 -13.96 11.42 11.31
N THR A 101 -12.94 12.29 11.27
CA THR A 101 -13.05 13.66 11.79
C THR A 101 -12.69 14.69 10.72
N ALA A 102 -11.46 14.65 10.21
CA ALA A 102 -10.95 15.75 9.39
C ALA A 102 -11.63 15.83 8.02
N LEU A 103 -11.71 14.73 7.26
CA LEU A 103 -12.28 14.75 5.91
C LEU A 103 -13.79 15.07 5.89
N PRO A 104 -14.65 14.50 6.76
CA PRO A 104 -16.05 14.90 6.82
C PRO A 104 -16.25 16.41 7.05
N GLY A 105 -15.48 16.98 8.00
CA GLY A 105 -15.52 18.41 8.30
C GLY A 105 -15.04 19.25 7.12
N LEU A 106 -13.89 18.92 6.54
CA LEU A 106 -13.30 19.62 5.41
C LEU A 106 -14.21 19.59 4.17
N ILE A 107 -14.82 18.45 3.84
CA ILE A 107 -15.76 18.34 2.72
C ILE A 107 -16.94 19.28 2.93
N LYS A 108 -17.49 19.34 4.16
CA LYS A 108 -18.59 20.24 4.50
C LYS A 108 -18.20 21.70 4.30
N GLU A 109 -17.03 22.11 4.78
CA GLU A 109 -16.55 23.50 4.61
C GLU A 109 -16.24 23.85 3.16
N LYS A 110 -15.61 22.94 2.40
CA LYS A 110 -15.31 23.16 0.98
C LYS A 110 -16.57 23.33 0.14
N LYS A 111 -17.62 22.54 0.41
CA LYS A 111 -18.92 22.70 -0.26
C LYS A 111 -19.53 24.09 -0.06
N LYS A 112 -19.38 24.70 1.13
CA LYS A 112 -19.90 26.06 1.40
C LYS A 112 -19.26 27.12 0.53
N VAL A 113 -17.97 26.96 0.21
CA VAL A 113 -17.20 27.91 -0.61
C VAL A 113 -17.15 27.49 -2.09
N GLY A 114 -17.97 26.53 -2.52
CA GLY A 114 -18.04 26.06 -3.90
C GLY A 114 -16.79 25.30 -4.38
N SER A 115 -15.91 24.90 -3.47
CA SER A 115 -14.69 24.14 -3.79
C SER A 115 -14.92 22.65 -3.61
N LYS A 116 -14.26 21.85 -4.45
CA LYS A 116 -14.28 20.38 -4.36
C LYS A 116 -12.87 19.79 -4.29
N LYS A 117 -11.88 20.60 -3.92
CA LYS A 117 -10.47 20.20 -3.86
C LYS A 117 -9.94 20.28 -2.42
N ILE A 118 -9.37 19.17 -1.95
CA ILE A 118 -8.60 19.10 -0.70
C ILE A 118 -7.11 19.21 -1.02
N THR A 119 -6.41 20.09 -0.32
CA THR A 119 -4.98 20.35 -0.49
C THR A 119 -4.20 19.82 0.72
N VAL A 120 -3.16 19.05 0.46
CA VAL A 120 -2.37 18.38 1.49
C VAL A 120 -0.89 18.73 1.31
N TRP A 121 -0.20 19.02 2.41
CA TRP A 121 1.25 19.15 2.43
C TRP A 121 1.87 18.04 3.29
N SER A 122 2.72 17.20 2.70
CA SER A 122 3.62 16.30 3.40
C SER A 122 5.00 16.97 3.48
N ALA A 123 5.28 17.58 4.62
CA ALA A 123 6.51 18.26 4.96
C ALA A 123 7.52 17.25 5.55
N ALA A 124 8.69 17.13 4.92
CA ALA A 124 9.65 16.04 5.12
C ALA A 124 9.15 14.68 4.58
N CYS A 125 8.73 14.67 3.32
CA CYS A 125 8.15 13.50 2.65
C CYS A 125 9.14 12.36 2.35
N SER A 126 10.45 12.59 2.54
CA SER A 126 11.52 11.63 2.28
C SER A 126 11.42 11.04 0.86
N THR A 127 11.46 9.71 0.70
CA THR A 127 11.34 9.03 -0.59
C THR A 127 9.89 8.86 -1.09
N GLY A 128 8.91 9.52 -0.46
CA GLY A 128 7.55 9.66 -0.98
C GLY A 128 6.51 8.68 -0.44
N GLN A 129 6.87 7.75 0.44
CA GLN A 129 5.95 6.75 0.99
C GLN A 129 4.74 7.40 1.69
N GLU A 130 4.94 8.49 2.45
CA GLU A 130 3.85 9.24 3.09
C GLU A 130 2.90 9.85 2.06
N VAL A 131 3.44 10.55 1.05
CA VAL A 131 2.65 11.19 -0.03
C VAL A 131 1.79 10.16 -0.75
N TYR A 132 2.37 9.01 -1.14
CA TYR A 132 1.61 7.98 -1.84
C TYR A 132 0.64 7.22 -0.92
N SER A 133 0.92 7.10 0.39
CA SER A 133 -0.04 6.57 1.36
C SER A 133 -1.27 7.47 1.47
N LEU A 134 -1.05 8.79 1.59
CA LEU A 134 -2.12 9.78 1.61
C LEU A 134 -2.91 9.77 0.29
N ALA A 135 -2.23 9.70 -0.85
CA ALA A 135 -2.90 9.65 -2.16
C ALA A 135 -3.78 8.40 -2.31
N MET A 136 -3.26 7.21 -1.98
CA MET A 136 -4.03 5.96 -2.02
C MET A 136 -5.24 6.01 -1.06
N PHE A 137 -5.03 6.54 0.14
CA PHE A 137 -6.09 6.71 1.13
C PHE A 137 -7.19 7.67 0.65
N LEU A 138 -6.81 8.83 0.11
CA LEU A 138 -7.76 9.84 -0.38
C LEU A 138 -8.52 9.38 -1.62
N ASP A 139 -7.87 8.66 -2.54
CA ASP A 139 -8.54 8.08 -3.71
C ASP A 139 -9.61 7.06 -3.27
N TYR A 140 -9.26 6.16 -2.35
CA TYR A 140 -10.19 5.21 -1.76
C TYR A 140 -11.35 5.93 -1.04
N TYR A 141 -11.05 6.91 -0.18
CA TYR A 141 -12.06 7.61 0.60
C TYR A 141 -13.05 8.38 -0.30
N PHE A 142 -12.55 9.17 -1.27
CA PHE A 142 -13.43 9.93 -2.15
C PHE A 142 -14.25 9.05 -3.09
N SER A 143 -13.69 7.93 -3.58
CA SER A 143 -14.46 6.97 -4.38
C SER A 143 -15.73 6.45 -3.67
N LYS A 144 -15.71 6.39 -2.34
CA LYS A 144 -16.83 5.90 -1.52
C LYS A 144 -17.71 6.99 -0.93
N HIS A 145 -17.13 8.11 -0.52
CA HIS A 145 -17.81 9.10 0.33
C HIS A 145 -18.06 10.45 -0.35
N ALA A 146 -17.26 10.82 -1.35
CA ALA A 146 -17.40 12.09 -2.07
C ALA A 146 -16.82 12.00 -3.50
N PRO A 147 -17.49 11.32 -4.44
CA PRO A 147 -16.95 11.07 -5.78
C PRO A 147 -16.72 12.33 -6.62
N ASP A 148 -17.35 13.44 -6.25
CA ASP A 148 -17.19 14.74 -6.90
C ASP A 148 -16.01 15.55 -6.34
N PHE A 149 -15.32 15.05 -5.32
CA PHE A 149 -14.13 15.67 -4.73
C PHE A 149 -12.83 15.16 -5.36
N THR A 150 -11.82 16.01 -5.32
CA THR A 150 -10.45 15.70 -5.74
C THR A 150 -9.44 16.19 -4.71
N TYR A 151 -8.16 15.87 -4.92
CA TYR A 151 -7.07 16.29 -4.05
C TYR A 151 -5.80 16.64 -4.82
N GLU A 152 -4.96 17.44 -4.17
CA GLU A 152 -3.57 17.68 -4.53
C GLU A 152 -2.69 17.52 -3.30
N ILE A 153 -1.56 16.84 -3.46
CA ILE A 153 -0.57 16.63 -2.40
C ILE A 153 0.76 17.23 -2.83
N LEU A 154 1.29 18.16 -2.04
CA LEU A 154 2.67 18.62 -2.13
C LEU A 154 3.52 17.80 -1.16
N GLY A 155 4.52 17.10 -1.65
CA GLY A 155 5.59 16.50 -0.85
C GLY A 155 6.83 17.38 -0.89
N THR A 156 7.36 17.78 0.26
CA THR A 156 8.64 18.50 0.31
C THR A 156 9.66 17.78 1.17
N ASP A 157 10.93 17.84 0.79
CA ASP A 157 12.03 17.34 1.62
C ASP A 157 13.28 18.20 1.45
N VAL A 158 14.15 18.23 2.46
CA VAL A 158 15.42 18.96 2.39
C VAL A 158 16.43 18.25 1.50
N ASP A 159 16.29 16.93 1.29
CA ASP A 159 17.17 16.12 0.47
C ASP A 159 16.66 16.03 -1.00
N PRO A 160 17.32 16.69 -1.97
CA PRO A 160 16.90 16.64 -3.37
C PRO A 160 16.95 15.24 -4.00
N ALA A 161 17.81 14.34 -3.50
CA ALA A 161 17.89 12.97 -4.00
C ALA A 161 16.63 12.18 -3.61
N SER A 162 16.18 12.35 -2.37
CA SER A 162 14.92 11.77 -1.87
C SER A 162 13.71 12.33 -2.63
N VAL A 163 13.65 13.65 -2.85
CA VAL A 163 12.63 14.29 -3.69
C VAL A 163 12.61 13.70 -5.10
N LYS A 164 13.78 13.51 -5.73
CA LYS A 164 13.89 12.90 -7.06
C LYS A 164 13.40 11.45 -7.07
N ALA A 165 13.71 10.67 -6.04
CA ALA A 165 13.23 9.31 -5.89
C ALA A 165 11.69 9.26 -5.73
N ALA A 166 11.15 10.12 -4.85
CA ALA A 166 9.72 10.27 -4.63
C ALA A 166 8.98 10.68 -5.91
N ALA A 167 9.54 11.66 -6.63
CA ALA A 167 9.04 12.12 -7.92
C ALA A 167 9.16 11.06 -9.01
N ASN A 168 10.10 10.11 -8.96
CA ASN A 168 10.12 8.98 -9.88
C ASN A 168 8.99 7.99 -9.56
N GLY A 169 8.75 7.74 -8.26
CA GLY A 169 7.68 6.88 -7.77
C GLY A 169 7.95 5.40 -8.01
N VAL A 170 9.22 4.99 -7.92
CA VAL A 170 9.66 3.58 -8.03
C VAL A 170 10.10 3.11 -6.66
N PHE A 171 9.54 1.98 -6.22
CA PHE A 171 9.78 1.37 -4.91
C PHE A 171 10.08 -0.11 -5.08
N ARG A 172 10.64 -0.77 -4.06
CA ARG A 172 10.75 -2.22 -4.10
C ARG A 172 9.38 -2.85 -3.92
N ALA A 173 9.10 -3.93 -4.63
CA ALA A 173 7.86 -4.68 -4.53
C ALA A 173 7.57 -5.13 -3.10
N LYS A 174 8.61 -5.36 -2.29
CA LYS A 174 8.49 -5.70 -0.87
C LYS A 174 7.94 -4.58 0.02
N GLU A 175 8.17 -3.31 -0.30
CA GLU A 175 7.69 -2.18 0.50
C GLU A 175 6.17 -2.00 0.36
N ILE A 176 5.61 -2.32 -0.81
CA ILE A 176 4.17 -2.27 -1.04
C ILE A 176 3.45 -3.41 -0.31
N LYS A 177 4.19 -4.38 0.25
CA LYS A 177 3.59 -5.47 1.00
C LYS A 177 2.95 -5.00 2.31
N GLU A 178 3.45 -3.92 2.87
CA GLU A 178 2.97 -3.33 4.11
C GLU A 178 1.67 -2.52 3.91
N VAL A 179 1.35 -2.15 2.66
CA VAL A 179 0.12 -1.43 2.31
C VAL A 179 -1.10 -2.35 2.53
N PRO A 180 -2.14 -1.90 3.27
CA PRO A 180 -3.38 -2.66 3.38
C PRO A 180 -4.03 -2.89 2.02
N LEU A 181 -4.50 -4.12 1.76
CA LEU A 181 -5.00 -4.53 0.43
C LEU A 181 -6.10 -3.61 -0.11
N GLN A 182 -6.96 -3.10 0.76
CA GLN A 182 -8.06 -2.19 0.40
C GLN A 182 -7.60 -0.87 -0.25
N PHE A 183 -6.36 -0.42 0.02
CA PHE A 183 -5.78 0.80 -0.53
C PHE A 183 -4.83 0.55 -1.70
N LEU A 184 -4.42 -0.70 -1.92
CA LEU A 184 -3.44 -1.08 -2.95
C LEU A 184 -3.97 -0.80 -4.37
N GLY A 185 -5.25 -1.10 -4.60
CA GLY A 185 -6.02 -0.73 -5.79
C GLY A 185 -5.29 -0.94 -7.12
N ARG A 186 -5.63 -0.11 -8.11
CA ARG A 186 -5.00 -0.11 -9.45
C ARG A 186 -3.77 0.80 -9.54
N HIS A 187 -3.16 1.18 -8.42
CA HIS A 187 -2.18 2.26 -8.34
C HIS A 187 -0.75 1.88 -8.76
N TRP A 188 -0.48 0.59 -8.95
CA TRP A 188 0.88 0.09 -9.14
C TRP A 188 1.06 -0.65 -10.47
N ALA A 189 2.16 -0.39 -11.15
CA ALA A 189 2.69 -1.20 -12.25
C ALA A 189 3.84 -2.05 -11.73
N LYS A 190 3.82 -3.36 -12.00
CA LYS A 190 4.89 -4.29 -11.62
C LYS A 190 5.97 -4.30 -12.70
N GLY A 191 7.24 -4.29 -12.28
CA GLY A 191 8.35 -4.53 -13.18
C GLY A 191 8.38 -5.97 -13.68
N THR A 192 9.09 -6.21 -14.78
CA THR A 192 9.33 -7.52 -15.38
C THR A 192 10.82 -7.67 -15.72
N GLY A 193 11.30 -8.91 -15.91
CA GLY A 193 12.70 -9.18 -16.21
C GLY A 193 13.64 -8.62 -15.14
N ASP A 194 14.66 -7.89 -15.57
CA ASP A 194 15.72 -7.32 -14.70
C ASP A 194 15.23 -6.33 -13.63
N ILE A 195 13.97 -5.87 -13.74
CA ILE A 195 13.35 -4.95 -12.77
C ILE A 195 12.15 -5.57 -12.04
N ALA A 196 12.02 -6.90 -12.04
CA ALA A 196 10.89 -7.60 -11.41
C ALA A 196 10.70 -7.29 -9.92
N ASP A 197 11.78 -6.97 -9.21
CA ASP A 197 11.75 -6.60 -7.78
C ASP A 197 11.21 -5.19 -7.52
N PHE A 198 10.88 -4.43 -8.56
CA PHE A 198 10.42 -3.05 -8.46
C PHE A 198 8.97 -2.90 -8.89
N VAL A 199 8.33 -1.90 -8.29
CA VAL A 199 7.01 -1.41 -8.67
C VAL A 199 7.07 0.08 -8.93
N LYS A 200 6.19 0.56 -9.80
CA LYS A 200 6.06 1.99 -10.12
C LYS A 200 4.64 2.47 -9.89
N VAL A 201 4.51 3.64 -9.26
CA VAL A 201 3.21 4.32 -9.11
C VAL A 201 2.70 4.73 -10.49
N LYS A 202 1.44 4.38 -10.80
CA LYS A 202 0.79 4.77 -12.06
C LYS A 202 0.49 6.26 -12.11
N SER A 203 0.47 6.80 -13.33
CA SER A 203 0.20 8.21 -13.61
C SER A 203 -1.11 8.72 -13.02
N THR A 204 -2.14 7.87 -12.94
CA THR A 204 -3.45 8.22 -12.37
C THR A 204 -3.39 8.68 -10.92
N LEU A 205 -2.50 8.11 -10.10
CA LEU A 205 -2.28 8.54 -8.73
C LEU A 205 -1.23 9.65 -8.68
N LYS A 206 -0.12 9.46 -9.42
CA LYS A 206 1.03 10.35 -9.43
C LYS A 206 0.71 11.77 -9.92
N ALA A 207 -0.25 11.94 -10.83
CA ALA A 207 -0.66 13.25 -11.34
C ALA A 207 -1.21 14.21 -10.28
N ARG A 208 -1.61 13.68 -9.10
CA ARG A 208 -2.09 14.48 -7.96
C ARG A 208 -0.99 14.72 -6.90
N CYS A 209 0.23 14.27 -7.16
CA CYS A 209 1.36 14.38 -6.24
C CYS A 209 2.45 15.24 -6.88
N GLN A 210 2.83 16.32 -6.20
CA GLN A 210 3.92 17.21 -6.60
C GLN A 210 5.05 17.11 -5.58
N PHE A 211 6.29 17.30 -6.04
CA PHE A 211 7.47 17.13 -5.20
C PHE A 211 8.44 18.30 -5.38
N GLU A 212 8.94 18.86 -4.28
CA GLU A 212 9.85 20.01 -4.27
C GLU A 212 10.91 19.88 -3.17
N ALA A 213 12.15 20.26 -3.47
CA ALA A 213 13.20 20.33 -2.46
C ALA A 213 13.02 21.61 -1.63
N MET A 214 12.87 21.49 -0.31
CA MET A 214 12.56 22.60 0.58
C MET A 214 13.12 22.38 1.99
N ASN A 215 13.70 23.42 2.56
CA ASN A 215 14.14 23.44 3.96
C ASN A 215 13.02 24.01 4.86
N LEU A 216 12.63 23.29 5.92
CA LEU A 216 11.59 23.72 6.86
C LEU A 216 11.92 24.99 7.67
N LEU A 217 13.21 25.28 7.90
CA LEU A 217 13.64 26.51 8.59
C LEU A 217 13.68 27.73 7.69
N LYS A 218 13.87 27.51 6.38
CA LYS A 218 13.93 28.56 5.37
C LYS A 218 13.06 28.15 4.18
N PRO A 219 11.74 28.02 4.40
CA PRO A 219 10.85 27.57 3.36
C PRO A 219 10.87 28.61 2.24
N SER A 220 11.20 28.17 1.04
CA SER A 220 11.10 28.92 -0.22
C SER A 220 10.56 27.98 -1.30
N GLY A 221 9.81 28.52 -2.27
CA GLY A 221 9.16 27.69 -3.29
C GLY A 221 7.73 28.10 -3.62
N ARG A 222 7.15 27.46 -4.64
CA ARG A 222 5.83 27.84 -5.19
C ARG A 222 4.65 27.51 -4.27
N GLY A 223 4.86 26.65 -3.25
CA GLY A 223 3.81 26.10 -2.40
C GLY A 223 3.64 26.74 -1.00
N ILE A 224 4.39 27.78 -0.63
CA ILE A 224 4.33 28.32 0.75
C ILE A 224 3.26 29.42 0.92
N SER A 225 2.90 30.10 -0.16
CA SER A 225 1.86 31.14 -0.14
C SER A 225 0.43 30.59 -0.16
N GLN A 226 0.26 29.28 -0.38
CA GLN A 226 -1.07 28.66 -0.38
C GLN A 226 -1.43 28.12 1.00
N LYS A 227 -2.72 28.16 1.31
CA LYS A 227 -3.29 27.52 2.49
C LYS A 227 -3.55 26.04 2.18
N PHE A 228 -3.10 25.15 3.06
CA PHE A 228 -3.37 23.72 2.99
C PHE A 228 -4.46 23.31 3.97
N ASP A 229 -5.33 22.40 3.54
CA ASP A 229 -6.37 21.84 4.39
C ASP A 229 -5.79 20.84 5.40
N LEU A 230 -4.71 20.16 5.02
CA LEU A 230 -4.03 19.19 5.86
C LEU A 230 -2.51 19.38 5.72
N ILE A 231 -1.79 19.38 6.84
CA ILE A 231 -0.33 19.38 6.83
C ILE A 231 0.17 18.20 7.67
N PHE A 232 1.03 17.37 7.10
CA PHE A 232 1.76 16.29 7.75
C PHE A 232 3.21 16.72 7.88
N CYS A 233 3.77 16.68 9.09
CA CYS A 233 5.16 17.00 9.38
C CYS A 233 5.66 16.04 10.45
N ARG A 234 5.85 14.76 10.07
CA ARG A 234 6.00 13.66 11.02
C ARG A 234 7.42 13.15 11.11
N ASN A 235 7.84 12.84 12.32
CA ASN A 235 9.12 12.19 12.64
C ASN A 235 10.35 12.97 12.14
N VAL A 236 10.24 14.30 12.11
CA VAL A 236 11.30 15.23 11.69
C VAL A 236 11.71 16.18 12.82
N PHE A 237 10.86 16.43 13.81
CA PHE A 237 11.17 17.32 14.94
C PHE A 237 12.25 16.77 15.85
N ILE A 238 12.46 15.46 15.84
CA ILE A 238 13.55 14.78 16.55
C ILE A 238 14.96 15.28 16.14
N TYR A 239 15.08 16.01 15.03
CA TYR A 239 16.33 16.58 14.53
C TYR A 239 16.54 18.06 14.87
N PHE A 240 15.55 18.72 15.47
CA PHE A 240 15.54 20.16 15.73
C PHE A 240 15.50 20.46 17.22
N ASN A 241 16.05 21.60 17.61
CA ASN A 241 15.91 22.12 18.96
C ASN A 241 14.56 22.84 19.16
N THR A 242 14.23 23.17 20.41
CA THR A 242 12.95 23.79 20.79
C THR A 242 12.64 25.09 20.03
N GLU A 243 13.62 25.96 19.81
CA GLU A 243 13.40 27.24 19.11
C GLU A 243 13.18 27.03 17.62
N GLN A 244 13.91 26.09 17.02
CA GLN A 244 13.68 25.65 15.64
C GLN A 244 12.29 25.04 15.48
N ILE A 245 11.86 24.15 16.38
CA ILE A 245 10.51 23.56 16.37
C ILE A 245 9.44 24.64 16.43
N LYS A 246 9.58 25.63 17.33
CA LYS A 246 8.67 26.78 17.41
C LYS A 246 8.60 27.55 16.09
N SER A 247 9.76 27.85 15.49
CA SER A 247 9.83 28.59 14.22
C SER A 247 9.17 27.82 13.07
N ILE A 248 9.48 26.52 12.93
CA ILE A 248 8.90 25.66 11.91
C ILE A 248 7.39 25.59 12.10
N THR A 249 6.93 25.33 13.33
CA THR A 249 5.51 25.20 13.62
C THR A 249 4.73 26.48 13.35
N LYS A 250 5.29 27.65 13.63
CA LYS A 250 4.66 28.94 13.26
C LYS A 250 4.44 29.03 11.75
N THR A 251 5.41 28.62 10.94
CA THR A 251 5.29 28.59 9.47
C THR A 251 4.24 27.57 9.01
N LEU A 252 4.23 26.38 9.60
CA LEU A 252 3.23 25.34 9.30
C LEU A 252 1.81 25.84 9.61
N LEU A 253 1.59 26.43 10.80
CA LEU A 253 0.31 27.02 11.19
C LEU A 253 -0.07 28.19 10.27
N ALA A 254 0.87 29.05 9.89
CA ALA A 254 0.64 30.12 8.94
C ALA A 254 0.22 29.59 7.55
N SER A 255 0.67 28.39 7.17
CA SER A 255 0.30 27.72 5.92
C SER A 255 -0.96 26.85 6.06
N LEU A 256 -1.47 26.63 7.27
CA LEU A 256 -2.66 25.83 7.54
C LEU A 256 -3.92 26.66 7.34
N ALA A 257 -4.92 26.09 6.66
CA ALA A 257 -6.27 26.66 6.55
C ALA A 257 -6.97 26.69 7.91
N ASP A 258 -7.91 27.62 8.10
CA ASP A 258 -8.60 27.82 9.38
C ASP A 258 -9.33 26.55 9.89
N SER A 259 -9.87 25.73 8.98
CA SER A 259 -10.52 24.45 9.29
C SER A 259 -9.60 23.23 9.15
N GLY A 260 -8.29 23.46 8.95
CA GLY A 260 -7.32 22.42 8.70
C GLY A 260 -6.75 21.75 9.95
N ALA A 261 -5.98 20.69 9.73
CA ALA A 261 -5.26 19.98 10.79
C ALA A 261 -3.78 19.73 10.44
N LEU A 262 -2.92 19.88 11.44
CA LEU A 262 -1.49 19.56 11.45
C LEU A 262 -1.25 18.22 12.15
N TYR A 263 -0.56 17.30 11.49
CA TYR A 263 -0.21 15.96 11.99
C TYR A 263 1.30 15.89 12.23
N LEU A 264 1.70 15.58 13.45
CA LEU A 264 3.09 15.31 13.84
C LEU A 264 3.27 13.83 14.14
N GLY A 265 4.52 13.36 14.25
CA GLY A 265 4.81 11.99 14.65
C GLY A 265 4.33 11.70 16.06
N VAL A 266 4.01 10.44 16.37
CA VAL A 266 3.42 10.07 17.68
C VAL A 266 4.35 10.35 18.87
N SER A 267 5.67 10.46 18.63
CA SER A 267 6.67 10.83 19.64
C SER A 267 6.91 12.33 19.75
N GLU A 268 6.24 13.15 18.95
CA GLU A 268 6.45 14.59 18.82
C GLU A 268 5.28 15.34 19.45
N SER A 269 5.57 16.40 20.21
CA SER A 269 4.58 17.18 20.92
C SER A 269 4.91 18.67 20.90
N LEU A 270 3.87 19.49 20.73
CA LEU A 270 3.93 20.95 20.82
C LEU A 270 3.56 21.49 22.21
N ASN A 271 3.25 20.61 23.15
CA ASN A 271 2.78 21.00 24.48
C ASN A 271 3.87 21.78 25.22
N GLY A 272 3.48 22.87 25.88
CA GLY A 272 4.40 23.72 26.63
C GLY A 272 5.26 24.67 25.78
N LEU A 273 5.07 24.70 24.45
CA LEU A 273 5.83 25.60 23.56
C LEU A 273 5.22 26.99 23.38
N GLY A 274 4.03 27.24 23.94
CA GLY A 274 3.34 28.54 23.84
C GLY A 274 2.91 28.91 22.41
N LEU A 275 2.59 27.90 21.59
CA LEU A 275 2.17 28.08 20.20
C LEU A 275 0.64 28.24 20.11
N PRO A 276 0.13 29.06 19.17
CA PRO A 276 -1.31 29.29 19.01
C PRO A 276 -1.96 28.12 18.27
N CYS A 277 -2.07 26.97 18.93
CA CYS A 277 -2.71 25.78 18.39
C CYS A 277 -3.39 24.96 19.50
N GLU A 278 -4.41 24.21 19.13
CA GLU A 278 -5.14 23.32 20.04
C GLU A 278 -4.92 21.86 19.65
N ILE A 279 -4.88 20.96 20.64
CA ILE A 279 -4.79 19.52 20.41
C ILE A 279 -6.18 19.00 20.04
N VAL A 280 -6.30 18.34 18.90
CA VAL A 280 -7.56 17.72 18.44
C VAL A 280 -7.47 16.19 18.35
N GLY A 281 -6.29 15.63 18.57
CA GLY A 281 -6.04 14.20 18.67
C GLY A 281 -4.58 13.91 19.07
N PRO A 282 -4.20 12.63 19.23
CA PRO A 282 -2.82 12.26 19.56
C PRO A 282 -1.85 12.77 18.49
N SER A 283 -0.98 13.73 18.85
CA SER A 283 -0.07 14.41 17.92
C SER A 283 -0.76 15.11 16.73
N ILE A 284 -2.01 15.55 16.91
CA ILE A 284 -2.79 16.29 15.90
C ILE A 284 -3.24 17.62 16.47
N TYR A 285 -3.02 18.69 15.71
CA TYR A 285 -3.22 20.07 16.11
C TYR A 285 -4.06 20.86 15.10
N SER A 286 -4.82 21.85 15.56
CA SER A 286 -5.53 22.81 14.69
C SER A 286 -5.30 24.25 15.16
N HIS A 287 -5.77 25.22 14.37
CA HIS A 287 -5.90 26.59 14.84
C HIS A 287 -6.87 26.66 16.04
N PRO A 288 -6.66 27.60 16.99
CA PRO A 288 -7.60 27.83 18.07
C PRO A 288 -8.95 28.27 17.51
N LYS A 289 -10.05 27.74 18.04
CA LYS A 289 -11.38 28.16 17.59
C LYS A 289 -11.61 29.62 17.99
N LYS A 290 -11.99 30.48 17.04
CA LYS A 290 -12.46 31.85 17.34
C LYS A 290 -13.70 31.72 18.22
N SER A 291 -13.62 32.19 19.47
CA SER A 291 -14.75 32.15 20.40
C SER A 291 -15.90 32.99 19.85
N SER A 292 -16.97 32.34 19.44
CA SER A 292 -18.27 33.00 19.26
C SER A 292 -18.85 33.27 20.65
N GLY A 293 -18.44 34.35 21.30
CA GLY A 293 -19.21 35.06 22.33
C GLY A 293 -19.77 34.31 23.56
N GLU A 294 -19.48 33.03 23.78
CA GLU A 294 -19.87 32.30 24.98
C GLU A 294 -18.69 32.22 25.95
N LYS A 295 -18.97 32.60 27.21
CA LYS A 295 -18.00 32.66 28.31
C LYS A 295 -17.20 31.35 28.42
N PRO A 296 -15.92 31.39 28.78
CA PRO A 296 -15.11 30.20 29.00
C PRO A 296 -15.70 29.41 30.18
N GLN A 297 -16.36 28.28 29.89
CA GLN A 297 -16.52 27.24 30.87
C GLN A 297 -15.13 26.66 31.12
N SER A 298 -14.71 26.75 32.38
CA SER A 298 -13.57 26.07 32.98
C SER A 298 -13.29 24.74 32.27
N THR A 299 -12.14 24.65 31.59
CA THR A 299 -11.65 23.39 31.03
C THR A 299 -11.30 22.47 32.19
N ALA A 300 -12.28 21.70 32.64
CA ALA A 300 -12.02 20.42 33.28
C ALA A 300 -11.03 19.63 32.40
N PRO A 301 -10.13 18.83 33.00
CA PRO A 301 -9.21 18.00 32.24
C PRO A 301 -9.99 17.27 31.16
N VAL A 302 -9.52 17.37 29.92
CA VAL A 302 -10.05 16.62 28.77
C VAL A 302 -10.23 15.19 29.26
N ALA A 303 -11.48 14.78 29.46
CA ALA A 303 -11.80 13.43 29.84
C ALA A 303 -11.09 12.51 28.83
N PRO A 304 -10.42 11.43 29.27
CA PRO A 304 -9.79 10.51 28.34
C PRO A 304 -10.84 10.17 27.29
N LEU A 305 -10.48 10.37 26.01
CA LEU A 305 -11.28 9.94 24.86
C LEU A 305 -11.94 8.62 25.27
N ALA A 306 -13.28 8.59 25.30
CA ALA A 306 -14.04 7.42 25.74
C ALA A 306 -13.36 6.18 25.16
N MET A 307 -12.72 5.39 26.05
CA MET A 307 -11.97 4.22 25.65
C MET A 307 -12.95 3.37 24.87
N HIS A 308 -12.78 3.32 23.54
CA HIS A 308 -13.48 2.33 22.76
C HIS A 308 -13.13 0.99 23.41
N GLN A 309 -14.13 0.16 23.70
CA GLN A 309 -13.89 -1.17 24.24
C GLN A 309 -12.81 -1.84 23.39
N ALA A 310 -11.77 -2.34 24.06
CA ALA A 310 -10.65 -2.97 23.40
C ALA A 310 -11.16 -4.11 22.52
N LEU A 311 -10.64 -4.17 21.29
CA LEU A 311 -11.00 -5.19 20.31
C LEU A 311 -10.59 -6.57 20.84
N ARG A 312 -11.55 -7.47 21.03
CA ARG A 312 -11.29 -8.82 21.54
C ARG A 312 -10.69 -9.69 20.45
N VAL A 313 -9.39 -9.94 20.55
CA VAL A 313 -8.59 -10.69 19.59
C VAL A 313 -8.41 -12.13 20.04
N PHE A 314 -8.71 -13.08 19.15
CA PHE A 314 -8.36 -14.48 19.33
C PHE A 314 -7.13 -14.81 18.48
N CYS A 315 -6.01 -15.20 19.12
CA CYS A 315 -4.76 -15.45 18.41
C CYS A 315 -4.48 -16.94 18.22
N VAL A 316 -4.30 -17.38 16.98
CA VAL A 316 -4.09 -18.79 16.66
C VAL A 316 -2.77 -18.98 15.92
N ASP A 317 -1.81 -19.60 16.61
CA ASP A 317 -0.46 -19.90 16.10
C ASP A 317 0.12 -21.06 16.93
N ASP A 318 0.78 -22.00 16.28
CA ASP A 318 1.37 -23.18 16.94
C ASP A 318 2.68 -22.84 17.69
N SER A 319 3.26 -21.67 17.42
CA SER A 319 4.47 -21.19 18.06
C SER A 319 4.17 -20.41 19.35
N PRO A 320 4.60 -20.90 20.53
CA PRO A 320 4.49 -20.15 21.78
C PRO A 320 5.23 -18.81 21.73
N THR A 321 6.32 -18.73 20.96
CA THR A 321 7.10 -17.52 20.77
C THR A 321 6.30 -16.46 20.02
N ILE A 322 5.62 -16.83 18.92
CA ILE A 322 4.77 -15.89 18.17
C ILE A 322 3.60 -15.41 19.02
N LEU A 323 2.93 -16.31 19.74
CA LEU A 323 1.86 -15.93 20.68
C LEU A 323 2.35 -14.95 21.76
N ALA A 324 3.57 -15.13 22.28
CA ALA A 324 4.18 -14.22 23.24
C ALA A 324 4.51 -12.85 22.63
N LEU A 325 4.95 -12.79 21.36
CA LEU A 325 5.17 -11.54 20.65
C LEU A 325 3.84 -10.82 20.36
N LEU A 326 2.80 -11.54 19.93
CA LEU A 326 1.47 -10.97 19.72
C LEU A 326 0.89 -10.35 20.99
N LYS A 327 1.11 -10.97 22.15
CA LYS A 327 0.75 -10.39 23.46
C LYS A 327 1.45 -9.07 23.76
N LYS A 328 2.69 -8.86 23.27
CA LYS A 328 3.40 -7.59 23.39
C LYS A 328 2.95 -6.55 22.37
N ILE A 329 2.45 -6.98 21.22
CA ILE A 329 2.00 -6.12 20.12
C ILE A 329 0.57 -5.61 20.35
N LEU A 330 -0.29 -6.46 20.90
CA LEU A 330 -1.74 -6.27 21.05
C LEU A 330 -2.09 -6.06 22.52
N THR A 331 -1.88 -4.84 22.99
CA THR A 331 -2.11 -4.44 24.38
C THR A 331 -3.38 -3.58 24.53
N THR A 332 -3.97 -3.60 25.72
CA THR A 332 -5.24 -2.92 26.00
C THR A 332 -5.16 -1.41 25.82
N ASP A 333 -4.02 -0.80 26.15
CA ASP A 333 -3.75 0.63 25.93
C ASP A 333 -3.71 1.01 24.44
N LEU A 334 -3.41 0.06 23.57
CA LEU A 334 -3.46 0.22 22.10
C LEU A 334 -4.80 -0.19 21.49
N GLY A 335 -5.79 -0.53 22.34
CA GLY A 335 -7.16 -0.85 21.95
C GLY A 335 -7.39 -2.32 21.58
N PHE A 336 -6.58 -3.26 22.09
CA PHE A 336 -6.74 -4.69 21.83
C PHE A 336 -6.72 -5.50 23.12
N GLU A 337 -7.59 -6.50 23.23
CA GLU A 337 -7.63 -7.45 24.35
C GLU A 337 -7.52 -8.87 23.78
N ILE A 338 -6.49 -9.63 24.16
CA ILE A 338 -6.40 -11.04 23.75
C ILE A 338 -7.31 -11.88 24.66
N VAL A 339 -8.44 -12.33 24.11
CA VAL A 339 -9.45 -13.11 24.84
C VAL A 339 -9.21 -14.62 24.80
N GLY A 340 -8.27 -15.06 23.97
CA GLY A 340 -7.88 -16.47 23.91
C GLY A 340 -6.70 -16.71 22.98
N THR A 341 -6.13 -17.90 23.11
CA THR A 341 -5.15 -18.43 22.15
C THR A 341 -5.48 -19.88 21.79
N ALA A 342 -5.08 -20.32 20.60
CA ALA A 342 -5.12 -21.71 20.18
C ALA A 342 -3.87 -22.05 19.36
N THR A 343 -3.54 -23.33 19.30
CA THR A 343 -2.31 -23.85 18.68
C THR A 343 -2.56 -24.57 17.34
N ASN A 344 -3.84 -24.81 17.00
CA ASN A 344 -4.25 -25.36 15.73
C ASN A 344 -5.69 -24.96 15.35
N GLY A 345 -6.12 -25.27 14.12
CA GLY A 345 -7.45 -24.94 13.62
C GLY A 345 -8.60 -25.66 14.35
N LEU A 346 -8.39 -26.91 14.80
CA LEU A 346 -9.43 -27.68 15.50
C LEU A 346 -9.76 -27.07 16.86
N GLU A 347 -8.72 -26.76 17.63
CA GLU A 347 -8.82 -26.05 18.91
C GLU A 347 -9.44 -24.66 18.71
N ALA A 348 -9.06 -23.96 17.65
CA ALA A 348 -9.64 -22.66 17.30
C ALA A 348 -11.16 -22.77 17.05
N ALA A 349 -11.62 -23.77 16.30
CA ALA A 349 -13.03 -23.99 16.02
C ALA A 349 -13.84 -24.33 17.29
N GLN A 350 -13.23 -25.03 18.25
CA GLN A 350 -13.86 -25.35 19.53
C GLN A 350 -13.97 -24.11 20.43
N LYS A 351 -12.86 -23.38 20.61
CA LYS A 351 -12.81 -22.18 21.47
C LYS A 351 -13.67 -21.04 20.93
N LEU A 352 -13.81 -20.90 19.62
CA LEU A 352 -14.66 -19.87 19.02
C LEU A 352 -16.15 -20.03 19.37
N LYS A 353 -16.60 -21.23 19.76
CA LYS A 353 -17.99 -21.46 20.19
C LYS A 353 -18.31 -20.81 21.54
N THR A 354 -17.31 -20.59 22.38
CA THR A 354 -17.49 -20.09 23.76
C THR A 354 -16.92 -18.69 23.96
N LEU A 355 -15.86 -18.33 23.22
CA LEU A 355 -15.25 -17.02 23.30
C LEU A 355 -16.05 -15.96 22.54
N LYS A 356 -16.17 -14.77 23.13
CA LYS A 356 -16.67 -13.60 22.40
C LYS A 356 -15.51 -12.93 21.69
N VAL A 357 -15.44 -13.09 20.38
CA VAL A 357 -14.32 -12.66 19.55
C VAL A 357 -14.76 -11.60 18.55
N ASP A 358 -14.04 -10.48 18.52
CA ASP A 358 -14.28 -9.41 17.55
C ASP A 358 -13.48 -9.64 16.27
N LEU A 359 -12.22 -10.08 16.40
CA LEU A 359 -11.23 -10.35 15.34
C LEU A 359 -10.35 -11.55 15.70
N MET A 360 -9.79 -12.19 14.68
CA MET A 360 -8.93 -13.36 14.83
C MET A 360 -7.61 -13.16 14.07
N THR A 361 -6.48 -13.50 14.69
CA THR A 361 -5.23 -13.77 13.96
C THR A 361 -5.08 -15.26 13.75
N LEU A 362 -4.64 -15.67 12.56
CA LEU A 362 -4.57 -17.09 12.20
C LEU A 362 -3.29 -17.40 11.43
N ASP A 363 -2.50 -18.31 11.95
CA ASP A 363 -1.37 -18.86 11.22
C ASP A 363 -1.82 -19.77 10.07
N ILE A 364 -1.07 -19.76 8.98
CA ILE A 364 -1.28 -20.68 7.86
C ILE A 364 -0.80 -22.09 8.22
N HIS A 365 0.39 -22.21 8.80
CA HIS A 365 1.06 -23.50 8.99
C HIS A 365 1.02 -23.96 10.44
N MET A 366 -0.01 -24.75 10.77
CA MET A 366 -0.21 -25.31 12.10
C MET A 366 -0.41 -26.83 12.02
N PRO A 367 -0.10 -27.59 13.08
CA PRO A 367 -0.37 -29.03 13.13
C PRO A 367 -1.88 -29.31 13.12
N GLU A 368 -2.25 -30.55 12.79
CA GLU A 368 -3.63 -31.10 12.77
C GLU A 368 -4.60 -30.46 11.75
N GLN A 369 -4.76 -29.14 11.79
CA GLN A 369 -5.57 -28.36 10.86
C GLN A 369 -4.88 -27.02 10.59
N THR A 370 -4.51 -26.81 9.33
CA THR A 370 -3.90 -25.56 8.84
C THR A 370 -4.89 -24.40 8.87
N GLY A 371 -4.39 -23.16 8.83
CA GLY A 371 -5.25 -21.98 8.77
C GLY A 371 -6.15 -21.95 7.53
N LEU A 372 -5.65 -22.44 6.39
CA LEU A 372 -6.43 -22.51 5.16
C LEU A 372 -7.58 -23.52 5.26
N GLU A 373 -7.31 -24.72 5.81
CA GLU A 373 -8.34 -25.73 6.05
C GLU A 373 -9.37 -25.23 7.07
N TYR A 374 -8.92 -24.55 8.13
CA TYR A 374 -9.80 -23.92 9.09
C TYR A 374 -10.75 -22.93 8.41
N LEU A 375 -10.25 -22.03 7.57
CA LEU A 375 -11.08 -21.05 6.86
C LEU A 375 -12.10 -21.74 5.94
N LYS A 376 -11.66 -22.71 5.11
CA LYS A 376 -12.55 -23.45 4.22
C LYS A 376 -13.69 -24.16 4.96
N ASN A 377 -13.43 -24.66 6.18
CA ASN A 377 -14.39 -25.43 6.95
C ASN A 377 -15.28 -24.59 7.88
N SER A 378 -14.71 -23.52 8.46
CA SER A 378 -15.31 -22.78 9.58
C SER A 378 -15.74 -21.36 9.23
N TYR A 379 -15.20 -20.75 8.18
CA TYR A 379 -15.54 -19.37 7.81
C TYR A 379 -16.93 -19.30 7.17
N LYS A 380 -17.86 -18.62 7.83
CA LYS A 380 -19.27 -18.47 7.43
C LYS A 380 -19.77 -17.06 7.79
N PRO A 381 -20.90 -16.59 7.23
CA PRO A 381 -21.49 -15.31 7.64
C PRO A 381 -21.64 -15.22 9.16
N GLY A 382 -21.07 -14.17 9.77
CA GLY A 382 -21.03 -13.99 11.23
C GLY A 382 -19.71 -14.42 11.89
N HIS A 383 -18.80 -15.08 11.16
CA HIS A 383 -17.44 -15.35 11.63
C HIS A 383 -16.67 -14.04 11.91
N PRO A 384 -15.82 -13.96 12.95
CA PRO A 384 -14.96 -12.80 13.13
C PRO A 384 -14.02 -12.61 11.92
N PRO A 385 -13.74 -11.37 11.49
CA PRO A 385 -12.72 -11.08 10.51
C PRO A 385 -11.38 -11.72 10.89
N VAL A 386 -10.71 -12.35 9.92
CA VAL A 386 -9.45 -13.07 10.12
C VAL A 386 -8.32 -12.33 9.41
N VAL A 387 -7.24 -12.03 10.13
CA VAL A 387 -5.97 -11.57 9.54
C VAL A 387 -4.96 -12.71 9.64
N MET A 388 -4.44 -13.15 8.50
CA MET A 388 -3.46 -14.24 8.48
C MET A 388 -2.10 -13.75 8.98
N ILE A 389 -1.38 -14.58 9.72
CA ILE A 389 -0.01 -14.33 10.14
C ILE A 389 0.86 -15.45 9.56
N THR A 390 1.80 -15.14 8.67
CA THR A 390 2.52 -16.18 7.90
C THR A 390 4.04 -15.99 7.92
N SER A 391 4.77 -17.11 7.95
CA SER A 391 6.23 -17.17 7.80
C SER A 391 6.70 -17.01 6.34
N VAL A 392 5.78 -16.94 5.38
CA VAL A 392 6.09 -16.93 3.94
C VAL A 392 6.33 -15.51 3.47
N SER A 393 7.54 -15.23 2.96
CA SER A 393 7.79 -14.04 2.14
C SER A 393 6.97 -14.20 0.84
N ARG A 394 6.34 -13.13 0.31
CA ARG A 394 5.42 -13.22 -0.86
C ARG A 394 6.00 -13.75 -2.19
N GLU A 395 7.15 -14.41 -2.19
CA GLU A 395 7.69 -15.13 -3.35
C GLU A 395 6.86 -16.40 -3.64
N ASP A 396 6.29 -17.05 -2.62
CA ASP A 396 5.26 -18.10 -2.76
C ASP A 396 3.84 -17.51 -2.61
N ALA A 397 3.33 -16.90 -3.69
CA ALA A 397 2.08 -16.14 -3.68
C ALA A 397 0.78 -16.97 -3.68
N SER A 398 0.83 -18.31 -3.66
CA SER A 398 -0.39 -19.15 -3.78
C SER A 398 -1.17 -19.23 -2.46
N LEU A 399 -0.50 -19.60 -1.37
CA LEU A 399 -1.11 -19.91 -0.07
C LEU A 399 -1.83 -18.72 0.59
N PRO A 400 -1.20 -17.53 0.77
CA PRO A 400 -1.91 -16.36 1.31
C PRO A 400 -3.12 -15.94 0.47
N MET A 401 -3.03 -16.08 -0.86
CA MET A 401 -4.14 -15.75 -1.76
C MET A 401 -5.31 -16.73 -1.64
N GLU A 402 -5.04 -18.02 -1.40
CA GLU A 402 -6.08 -18.99 -1.09
C GLU A 402 -6.79 -18.69 0.23
N CYS A 403 -6.06 -18.24 1.26
CA CYS A 403 -6.66 -17.81 2.53
C CYS A 403 -7.61 -16.63 2.34
N LEU A 404 -7.23 -15.62 1.54
CA LEU A 404 -8.10 -14.49 1.21
C LEU A 404 -9.38 -14.94 0.50
N ARG A 405 -9.26 -15.86 -0.47
CA ARG A 405 -10.43 -16.45 -1.16
C ARG A 405 -11.32 -17.24 -0.22
N ALA A 406 -10.75 -17.86 0.80
CA ALA A 406 -11.47 -18.61 1.83
C ALA A 406 -12.08 -17.70 2.93
N GLY A 407 -11.94 -16.37 2.83
CA GLY A 407 -12.60 -15.40 3.72
C GLY A 407 -11.68 -14.60 4.64
N ALA A 408 -10.37 -14.81 4.58
CA ALA A 408 -9.44 -13.93 5.30
C ALA A 408 -9.52 -12.48 4.77
N PHE A 409 -9.37 -11.52 5.68
CA PHE A 409 -9.42 -10.08 5.38
C PHE A 409 -8.11 -9.59 4.76
N ASP A 410 -6.97 -9.96 5.36
CA ASP A 410 -5.62 -9.60 4.91
C ASP A 410 -4.61 -10.62 5.50
N TYR A 411 -3.32 -10.47 5.19
CA TYR A 411 -2.23 -11.25 5.77
C TYR A 411 -1.04 -10.36 6.16
N VAL A 412 -0.28 -10.79 7.16
CA VAL A 412 0.94 -10.13 7.66
C VAL A 412 2.04 -11.16 7.85
N GLU A 413 3.29 -10.72 7.73
CA GLU A 413 4.43 -11.56 8.08
C GLU A 413 4.48 -11.81 9.60
N LYS A 414 5.02 -12.96 10.01
CA LYS A 414 5.22 -13.32 11.43
C LYS A 414 6.20 -12.36 12.13
N PRO A 415 5.90 -11.89 13.36
CA PRO A 415 6.78 -11.03 14.14
C PRO A 415 8.03 -11.74 14.60
N SER A 416 9.15 -11.02 14.52
CA SER A 416 10.42 -11.42 15.10
C SER A 416 10.96 -10.32 16.00
N LEU A 417 11.93 -10.64 16.85
CA LEU A 417 12.60 -9.63 17.67
C LEU A 417 13.32 -8.56 16.83
N ALA A 418 13.78 -8.91 15.62
CA ALA A 418 14.55 -8.02 14.75
C ALA A 418 13.69 -6.95 14.05
N ASN A 419 12.40 -7.21 13.85
CA ASN A 419 11.48 -6.33 13.12
C ASN A 419 10.21 -5.97 13.92
N LEU A 420 10.27 -6.14 15.25
CA LEU A 420 9.10 -6.05 16.12
C LEU A 420 8.37 -4.72 16.00
N ALA A 421 9.08 -3.58 15.99
CA ALA A 421 8.45 -2.27 15.92
C ALA A 421 7.64 -2.07 14.63
N THR A 422 8.24 -2.38 13.48
CA THR A 422 7.62 -2.18 12.16
C THR A 422 6.44 -3.13 11.93
N GLN A 423 6.61 -4.42 12.24
CA GLN A 423 5.52 -5.38 12.08
C GLN A 423 4.40 -5.18 13.10
N ALA A 424 4.71 -4.68 14.31
CA ALA A 424 3.68 -4.40 15.31
C ALA A 424 2.67 -3.36 14.79
N ASP A 425 3.15 -2.32 14.10
CA ASP A 425 2.28 -1.32 13.48
C ASP A 425 1.44 -1.93 12.36
N GLU A 426 2.04 -2.74 11.49
CA GLU A 426 1.34 -3.40 10.38
C GLU A 426 0.23 -4.34 10.87
N ILE A 427 0.53 -5.19 11.87
CA ILE A 427 -0.43 -6.12 12.48
C ILE A 427 -1.60 -5.33 13.09
N ARG A 428 -1.32 -4.32 13.92
CA ARG A 428 -2.37 -3.49 14.53
C ARG A 428 -3.23 -2.77 13.49
N MET A 429 -2.60 -2.23 12.46
CA MET A 429 -3.30 -1.55 11.36
C MET A 429 -4.29 -2.49 10.67
N LYS A 430 -3.84 -3.66 10.21
CA LYS A 430 -4.67 -4.62 9.49
C LYS A 430 -5.80 -5.18 10.36
N LEU A 431 -5.55 -5.40 11.65
CA LEU A 431 -6.58 -5.82 12.61
C LEU A 431 -7.66 -4.74 12.83
N LYS A 432 -7.27 -3.47 12.98
CA LYS A 432 -8.23 -2.35 13.08
C LYS A 432 -9.07 -2.20 11.83
N LEU A 433 -8.46 -2.37 10.65
CA LEU A 433 -9.17 -2.35 9.37
C LEU A 433 -10.18 -3.49 9.25
N ALA A 434 -9.77 -4.71 9.63
CA ALA A 434 -10.64 -5.89 9.63
C ALA A 434 -11.84 -5.71 10.58
N ALA A 435 -11.64 -5.10 11.76
CA ALA A 435 -12.72 -4.82 12.70
C ALA A 435 -13.75 -3.82 12.14
N LYS A 436 -13.28 -2.77 11.44
CA LYS A 436 -14.15 -1.75 10.85
C LYS A 436 -15.04 -2.30 9.73
N SER A 437 -14.57 -3.29 8.97
CA SER A 437 -15.39 -3.89 7.90
C SER A 437 -16.61 -4.65 8.43
N LYS A 438 -16.59 -5.10 9.70
CA LYS A 438 -17.69 -5.82 10.39
C LYS A 438 -18.85 -4.89 10.82
N HIS A 439 -18.55 -3.62 11.12
CA HIS A 439 -19.54 -2.62 11.58
C HIS A 439 -20.20 -1.83 10.44
N SER A 440 -19.71 -1.96 9.22
CA SER A 440 -20.50 -1.64 8.04
C SER A 440 -21.45 -2.81 7.78
N SER A 441 -22.70 -2.69 8.20
CA SER A 441 -23.81 -3.58 7.80
C SER A 441 -24.15 -3.48 6.30
N LYS A 442 -23.21 -3.03 5.47
CA LYS A 442 -23.14 -3.15 3.99
C LYS A 442 -21.75 -3.62 3.52
N GLY A 443 -21.03 -4.39 4.32
CA GLY A 443 -19.63 -4.77 4.11
C GLY A 443 -19.37 -6.15 3.49
N HIS A 444 -20.39 -6.97 3.27
CA HIS A 444 -20.29 -8.21 2.45
C HIS A 444 -20.76 -8.01 1.01
N ASP A 445 -20.86 -6.76 0.58
CA ASP A 445 -21.29 -6.34 -0.75
C ASP A 445 -20.08 -5.81 -1.56
N LEU A 446 -18.82 -6.20 -1.29
CA LEU A 446 -17.74 -5.89 -2.25
C LEU A 446 -17.83 -6.82 -3.46
N VAL A 447 -18.10 -8.10 -3.25
CA VAL A 447 -18.39 -9.06 -4.34
C VAL A 447 -19.76 -8.80 -4.97
N SER A 448 -20.76 -8.33 -4.20
CA SER A 448 -22.06 -7.97 -4.77
C SER A 448 -22.17 -6.52 -5.29
N ALA A 449 -21.30 -5.58 -4.90
CA ALA A 449 -21.20 -4.26 -5.52
C ALA A 449 -20.47 -4.36 -6.87
N PHE A 450 -19.60 -5.37 -7.04
CA PHE A 450 -19.15 -5.81 -8.36
C PHE A 450 -20.30 -6.36 -9.21
N SER A 451 -21.41 -6.81 -8.61
CA SER A 451 -22.61 -7.28 -9.32
C SER A 451 -23.75 -6.25 -9.42
N LYS A 452 -23.64 -5.07 -8.78
CA LYS A 452 -24.72 -4.05 -8.74
C LYS A 452 -24.41 -2.74 -9.49
N GLN A 453 -23.22 -2.60 -10.05
CA GLN A 453 -22.95 -1.58 -11.08
C GLN A 453 -22.30 -2.21 -12.32
N SER A 454 -23.01 -3.16 -12.90
CA SER A 454 -23.02 -3.46 -14.32
C SER A 454 -24.39 -4.05 -14.58
N GLY A 455 -25.10 -3.59 -15.60
CA GLY A 455 -26.39 -4.17 -15.97
C GLY A 455 -26.26 -5.69 -15.98
N ALA A 456 -27.17 -6.37 -15.29
CA ALA A 456 -27.11 -7.80 -15.04
C ALA A 456 -26.86 -8.58 -16.34
N VAL A 457 -25.71 -9.24 -16.45
CA VAL A 457 -25.57 -10.38 -17.37
C VAL A 457 -25.79 -11.64 -16.54
N LEU A 458 -27.06 -12.00 -16.37
CA LEU A 458 -27.48 -13.30 -15.85
C LEU A 458 -27.16 -14.40 -16.87
N ASN A 459 -26.84 -15.61 -16.37
CA ASN A 459 -26.55 -16.84 -17.12
C ASN A 459 -25.28 -16.86 -17.99
N ILE A 460 -24.11 -17.01 -17.35
CA ILE A 460 -22.83 -17.31 -18.01
C ILE A 460 -22.78 -18.73 -18.59
N SER A 461 -23.59 -19.66 -18.06
CA SER A 461 -23.60 -21.08 -18.45
C SER A 461 -24.44 -21.40 -19.71
N SER A 462 -25.14 -20.43 -20.30
CA SER A 462 -26.06 -20.65 -21.43
C SER A 462 -25.64 -19.92 -22.72
N LYS A 463 -24.41 -19.41 -22.81
CA LYS A 463 -23.97 -18.52 -23.89
C LYS A 463 -22.79 -19.11 -24.68
N LEU A 464 -22.69 -18.74 -25.95
CA LEU A 464 -21.56 -19.04 -26.83
C LEU A 464 -20.37 -18.16 -26.44
N ARG A 465 -19.23 -18.78 -26.13
CA ARG A 465 -17.98 -18.08 -25.82
C ARG A 465 -17.03 -18.20 -27.00
N VAL A 466 -16.43 -17.11 -27.45
CA VAL A 466 -15.41 -17.11 -28.50
C VAL A 466 -14.12 -16.49 -27.96
N ILE A 467 -13.03 -17.25 -28.04
CA ILE A 467 -11.72 -16.87 -27.50
C ILE A 467 -10.73 -16.77 -28.65
N PHE A 468 -10.10 -15.61 -28.81
CA PHE A 468 -9.04 -15.41 -29.80
C PHE A 468 -7.67 -15.58 -29.17
N CYS A 469 -6.84 -16.42 -29.80
CA CYS A 469 -5.49 -16.73 -29.32
C CYS A 469 -4.47 -16.60 -30.47
N SER A 470 -3.25 -16.20 -30.12
CA SER A 470 -2.15 -16.11 -31.08
C SER A 470 -1.70 -17.51 -31.51
N GLU A 471 -1.16 -17.64 -32.73
CA GLU A 471 -0.57 -18.90 -33.19
C GLU A 471 0.61 -19.35 -32.32
N GLU A 472 1.36 -18.41 -31.74
CA GLU A 472 2.49 -18.71 -30.84
C GLU A 472 2.05 -19.38 -29.54
N ASP A 473 0.83 -19.10 -29.07
CA ASP A 473 0.25 -19.73 -27.87
C ASP A 473 -0.61 -20.96 -28.19
N ARG A 474 -0.70 -21.39 -29.46
CA ARG A 474 -1.53 -22.52 -29.92
C ARG A 474 -1.24 -23.81 -29.16
N ALA A 475 0.02 -24.15 -28.94
CA ALA A 475 0.39 -25.37 -28.21
C ALA A 475 -0.09 -25.34 -26.74
N LYS A 476 -0.02 -24.16 -26.10
CA LYS A 476 -0.49 -23.96 -24.71
C LYS A 476 -2.01 -23.99 -24.64
N ALA A 477 -2.68 -23.38 -25.60
CA ALA A 477 -4.13 -23.32 -25.67
C ALA A 477 -4.74 -24.69 -26.05
N LEU A 478 -4.14 -25.44 -26.98
CA LEU A 478 -4.57 -26.81 -27.29
C LEU A 478 -4.34 -27.76 -26.12
N LYS A 479 -3.20 -27.64 -25.43
CA LYS A 479 -2.93 -28.37 -24.20
C LYS A 479 -4.00 -28.05 -23.14
N LEU A 480 -4.33 -26.78 -22.96
CA LEU A 480 -5.37 -26.30 -22.07
C LEU A 480 -6.76 -26.84 -22.43
N VAL A 481 -7.18 -26.82 -23.70
CA VAL A 481 -8.47 -27.39 -24.14
C VAL A 481 -8.53 -28.89 -23.89
N THR A 482 -7.43 -29.58 -24.18
CA THR A 482 -7.32 -31.02 -23.93
C THR A 482 -7.37 -31.34 -22.42
N GLU A 483 -6.83 -30.44 -21.59
CA GLU A 483 -6.84 -30.51 -20.12
C GLU A 483 -8.20 -30.10 -19.51
N LEU A 484 -9.02 -29.31 -20.22
CA LEU A 484 -10.31 -28.82 -19.73
C LEU A 484 -11.44 -29.86 -19.78
N GLY A 485 -11.41 -30.78 -20.77
CA GLY A 485 -12.40 -31.86 -20.88
C GLY A 485 -13.86 -31.40 -20.70
N ASP A 486 -14.65 -32.17 -19.93
CA ASP A 486 -16.10 -31.98 -19.70
C ASP A 486 -16.46 -30.86 -18.68
N HIS A 487 -15.48 -30.17 -18.09
CA HIS A 487 -15.71 -29.19 -17.02
C HIS A 487 -16.09 -27.77 -17.53
N GLY A 488 -16.32 -27.64 -18.84
CA GLY A 488 -16.82 -26.45 -19.49
C GLY A 488 -17.83 -26.78 -20.58
N PRO A 489 -18.51 -25.76 -21.15
CA PRO A 489 -19.30 -25.99 -22.36
C PRO A 489 -18.43 -26.58 -23.46
N ALA A 490 -18.99 -27.48 -24.28
CA ALA A 490 -18.25 -28.19 -25.31
C ALA A 490 -17.38 -27.22 -26.11
N THR A 491 -16.08 -27.51 -26.20
CA THR A 491 -15.11 -26.56 -26.76
C THR A 491 -14.70 -27.01 -28.16
N SER A 492 -15.11 -26.26 -29.17
CA SER A 492 -14.66 -26.46 -30.55
C SER A 492 -13.41 -25.64 -30.80
N VAL A 493 -12.37 -26.29 -31.31
CA VAL A 493 -11.13 -25.60 -31.68
C VAL A 493 -11.11 -25.42 -33.18
N VAL A 494 -10.86 -24.18 -33.60
CA VAL A 494 -10.80 -23.81 -35.00
C VAL A 494 -9.41 -23.27 -35.30
N THR A 495 -8.75 -23.87 -36.29
CA THR A 495 -7.31 -23.74 -36.47
C THR A 495 -6.88 -22.64 -37.43
N ASN A 496 -7.83 -22.05 -38.16
CA ASN A 496 -7.57 -20.90 -39.02
C ASN A 496 -8.83 -20.07 -39.27
N THR A 497 -8.64 -18.85 -39.77
CA THR A 497 -9.69 -17.86 -39.99
C THR A 497 -10.78 -18.33 -40.97
N SER A 498 -10.43 -19.11 -42.00
CA SER A 498 -11.39 -19.65 -42.98
C SER A 498 -12.30 -20.72 -42.38
N GLU A 499 -11.73 -21.62 -41.56
CA GLU A 499 -12.46 -22.63 -40.81
C GLU A 499 -13.39 -21.98 -39.77
N ALA A 500 -12.98 -20.85 -39.20
CA ALA A 500 -13.80 -20.09 -38.24
C ALA A 500 -15.01 -19.44 -38.94
N GLN A 501 -14.79 -18.88 -40.12
CA GLN A 501 -15.85 -18.30 -40.91
C GLN A 501 -16.89 -19.34 -41.32
N ASP A 502 -16.45 -20.51 -41.78
CA ASP A 502 -17.33 -21.63 -42.10
C ASP A 502 -18.10 -22.12 -40.86
N PHE A 503 -17.41 -22.31 -39.73
CA PHE A 503 -18.03 -22.69 -38.45
C PHE A 503 -19.15 -21.73 -38.02
N PHE A 504 -18.91 -20.42 -38.06
CA PHE A 504 -19.93 -19.43 -37.67
C PHE A 504 -21.07 -19.32 -38.70
N SER A 505 -20.79 -19.55 -39.99
CA SER A 505 -21.81 -19.49 -41.06
C SER A 505 -22.85 -20.61 -40.97
N ARG A 506 -22.46 -21.81 -40.52
CA ARG A 506 -23.33 -23.00 -40.46
C ARG A 506 -24.42 -22.94 -39.38
N ARG A 507 -24.31 -22.04 -38.40
CA ARG A 507 -25.28 -21.82 -37.29
C ARG A 507 -25.70 -23.06 -36.47
N ALA A 508 -25.01 -24.20 -36.60
CA ALA A 508 -25.31 -25.45 -35.89
C ALA A 508 -25.12 -25.40 -34.35
N TRP A 509 -24.55 -24.29 -33.86
CA TRP A 509 -24.27 -23.97 -32.46
C TRP A 509 -25.32 -23.04 -31.83
N VAL A 510 -26.27 -22.50 -32.61
CA VAL A 510 -27.30 -21.58 -32.09
C VAL A 510 -28.18 -22.29 -31.05
N GLY A 511 -28.28 -21.70 -29.85
CA GLY A 511 -29.02 -22.27 -28.72
C GLY A 511 -28.26 -23.32 -27.90
N LYS A 512 -26.98 -23.60 -28.23
CA LYS A 512 -26.11 -24.51 -27.46
C LYS A 512 -25.11 -23.73 -26.62
N SER A 513 -24.79 -24.23 -25.44
CA SER A 513 -23.69 -23.71 -24.62
C SER A 513 -22.38 -24.29 -25.13
N LEU A 514 -21.59 -23.47 -25.82
CA LEU A 514 -20.39 -23.89 -26.54
C LEU A 514 -19.26 -22.85 -26.35
N SER A 515 -18.03 -23.30 -26.21
CA SER A 515 -16.84 -22.46 -26.34
C SER A 515 -16.17 -22.69 -27.70
N VAL A 516 -15.67 -21.64 -28.33
CA VAL A 516 -14.95 -21.72 -29.62
C VAL A 516 -13.63 -20.99 -29.46
N ILE A 517 -12.53 -21.69 -29.69
CA ILE A 517 -11.20 -21.07 -29.71
C ILE A 517 -10.78 -20.88 -31.17
N VAL A 518 -10.46 -19.65 -31.54
CA VAL A 518 -10.00 -19.28 -32.87
C VAL A 518 -8.53 -18.86 -32.79
N PHE A 519 -7.69 -19.56 -33.55
CA PHE A 519 -6.28 -19.22 -33.72
C PHE A 519 -6.07 -18.39 -35.00
N GLY A 520 -5.30 -17.30 -34.89
CA GLY A 520 -4.92 -16.45 -36.01
C GLY A 520 -5.50 -15.02 -35.98
N ASP A 521 -5.09 -14.20 -36.96
CA ASP A 521 -5.56 -12.82 -37.08
C ASP A 521 -7.06 -12.77 -37.45
N VAL A 522 -7.77 -11.85 -36.81
CA VAL A 522 -9.21 -11.65 -37.06
C VAL A 522 -9.41 -10.89 -38.37
N ALA A 523 -9.58 -11.62 -39.47
CA ALA A 523 -9.87 -11.00 -40.77
C ALA A 523 -11.20 -10.23 -40.72
N PRO A 524 -11.35 -9.12 -41.48
CA PRO A 524 -12.56 -8.29 -41.48
C PRO A 524 -13.85 -9.05 -41.79
N GLU A 525 -13.75 -10.12 -42.58
CA GLU A 525 -14.88 -10.96 -42.98
C GLU A 525 -15.37 -11.83 -41.83
N LEU A 526 -14.45 -12.44 -41.07
CA LEU A 526 -14.76 -13.17 -39.84
C LEU A 526 -15.40 -12.25 -38.78
N ALA A 527 -14.87 -11.02 -38.65
CA ALA A 527 -15.42 -10.02 -37.76
C ALA A 527 -16.88 -9.69 -38.09
N LYS A 528 -17.22 -9.54 -39.38
CA LYS A 528 -18.60 -9.32 -39.84
C LYS A 528 -19.50 -10.52 -39.55
N SER A 529 -19.02 -11.74 -39.73
CA SER A 529 -19.80 -12.95 -39.40
C SER A 529 -20.11 -13.07 -37.90
N ILE A 530 -19.18 -12.65 -37.04
CA ILE A 530 -19.35 -12.65 -35.57
C ILE A 530 -20.23 -11.48 -35.11
N ALA A 531 -20.14 -10.31 -35.75
CA ALA A 531 -20.98 -9.15 -35.43
C ALA A 531 -22.47 -9.36 -35.78
N GLN A 532 -22.78 -10.32 -36.66
CA GLN A 532 -24.16 -10.72 -36.98
C GLN A 532 -24.79 -11.65 -35.93
N LEU A 533 -24.05 -12.04 -34.89
CA LEU A 533 -24.55 -12.89 -33.81
C LEU A 533 -25.29 -12.05 -32.77
N ASN A 534 -26.28 -12.63 -32.10
CA ASN A 534 -27.02 -11.94 -31.05
C ASN A 534 -26.06 -11.61 -29.88
N PRO A 535 -25.85 -10.32 -29.52
CA PRO A 535 -24.93 -9.91 -28.47
C PRO A 535 -25.26 -10.53 -27.11
N ASP A 536 -26.54 -10.81 -26.86
CA ASP A 536 -26.99 -11.42 -25.61
C ASP A 536 -26.57 -12.89 -25.47
N GLN A 537 -26.02 -13.50 -26.53
CA GLN A 537 -25.56 -14.89 -26.55
C GLN A 537 -24.04 -15.02 -26.69
N LEU A 538 -23.28 -13.93 -26.72
CA LEU A 538 -21.87 -13.92 -27.10
C LEU A 538 -20.97 -13.36 -25.98
N ILE A 539 -19.88 -14.07 -25.67
CA ILE A 539 -18.78 -13.55 -24.86
C ILE A 539 -17.50 -13.58 -25.70
N LEU A 540 -16.89 -12.41 -25.95
CA LEU A 540 -15.67 -12.26 -26.75
C LEU A 540 -14.46 -11.95 -25.85
N GLU A 541 -13.42 -12.78 -25.93
CA GLU A 541 -12.12 -12.53 -25.28
C GLU A 541 -11.01 -12.40 -26.35
N ASP A 542 -10.38 -11.22 -26.45
CA ASP A 542 -9.19 -11.00 -27.30
C ASP A 542 -7.94 -10.86 -26.44
N ARG A 543 -7.04 -11.84 -26.53
CA ARG A 543 -5.76 -11.85 -25.79
C ARG A 543 -4.55 -11.48 -26.64
N SER A 544 -4.75 -11.16 -27.93
CA SER A 544 -3.67 -10.85 -28.87
C SER A 544 -3.24 -9.37 -28.86
N GLN A 545 -4.05 -8.48 -28.29
CA GLN A 545 -3.92 -7.01 -28.41
C GLN A 545 -3.70 -6.50 -29.85
N ARG A 546 -4.10 -7.25 -30.88
CA ARG A 546 -3.88 -6.91 -32.30
C ARG A 546 -5.15 -6.83 -33.14
N THR A 547 -6.34 -6.82 -32.55
CA THR A 547 -7.57 -6.53 -33.31
C THR A 547 -7.57 -5.09 -33.83
N ARG A 548 -7.33 -4.93 -35.15
CA ARG A 548 -7.41 -3.63 -35.85
C ARG A 548 -8.85 -3.23 -36.21
N ASN A 549 -9.86 -4.04 -35.89
CA ASN A 549 -11.25 -3.77 -36.22
C ASN A 549 -12.01 -3.15 -35.01
N PRO A 550 -12.43 -1.88 -35.10
CA PRO A 550 -13.08 -1.17 -33.99
C PRO A 550 -14.46 -1.71 -33.61
N GLU A 551 -15.20 -2.37 -34.51
CA GLU A 551 -16.54 -2.90 -34.18
C GLU A 551 -16.46 -4.09 -33.20
N LEU A 552 -15.42 -4.93 -33.33
CA LEU A 552 -15.16 -6.02 -32.38
C LEU A 552 -14.61 -5.52 -31.04
N ARG A 553 -13.92 -4.37 -31.02
CA ARG A 553 -13.54 -3.69 -29.76
C ARG A 553 -14.76 -3.23 -28.96
N VAL A 554 -15.87 -2.89 -29.63
CA VAL A 554 -17.11 -2.46 -28.99
C VAL A 554 -17.92 -3.66 -28.46
N LEU A 555 -17.89 -4.79 -29.17
CA LEU A 555 -18.50 -6.05 -28.70
C LEU A 555 -17.65 -6.79 -27.65
N ALA A 556 -16.34 -6.58 -27.64
CA ALA A 556 -15.45 -7.00 -26.56
C ALA A 556 -15.68 -6.08 -25.35
N THR A 557 -16.76 -6.34 -24.61
CA THR A 557 -16.95 -5.77 -23.28
C THR A 557 -15.67 -5.98 -22.48
N GLU A 558 -15.11 -4.91 -21.93
CA GLU A 558 -13.88 -4.90 -21.13
C GLU A 558 -13.92 -5.96 -20.03
N ILE A 559 -13.38 -7.15 -20.31
CA ILE A 559 -13.07 -8.14 -19.27
C ILE A 559 -11.72 -7.73 -18.67
N ILE A 560 -11.84 -6.97 -17.57
CA ILE A 560 -11.01 -6.91 -16.34
C ILE A 560 -9.52 -7.36 -16.46
N PRO A 561 -8.57 -6.59 -15.91
CA PRO A 561 -7.17 -7.01 -15.84
C PRO A 561 -7.00 -8.32 -15.05
N ALA A 562 -6.16 -9.21 -15.60
CA ALA A 562 -5.82 -10.53 -15.13
C ALA A 562 -5.60 -10.65 -13.61
N THR A 563 -6.49 -11.39 -12.91
CA THR A 563 -6.17 -12.13 -11.67
C THR A 563 -7.26 -13.17 -11.34
N SER A 564 -7.37 -14.26 -12.11
CA SER A 564 -8.01 -15.50 -11.61
C SER A 564 -7.69 -16.68 -12.55
N PHE A 565 -6.79 -17.55 -12.15
CA PHE A 565 -6.94 -18.98 -12.41
C PHE A 565 -6.56 -19.71 -11.12
N ALA A 566 -7.51 -20.49 -10.61
CA ALA A 566 -7.30 -21.48 -9.56
C ALA A 566 -7.55 -22.82 -10.25
N TYR A 567 -6.50 -23.64 -10.34
CA TYR A 567 -6.59 -25.03 -10.75
C TYR A 567 -6.86 -25.87 -9.51
N THR A 568 -7.80 -26.81 -9.61
CA THR A 568 -7.73 -28.11 -8.93
C THR A 568 -8.45 -29.16 -9.77
N SER A 569 -7.92 -30.37 -9.71
CA SER A 569 -8.27 -31.63 -10.38
C SER A 569 -9.68 -32.17 -10.09
N SER A 570 -10.33 -32.82 -11.07
CA SER A 570 -10.39 -34.29 -11.23
C SER A 570 -11.53 -34.73 -12.20
N GLU A 571 -11.16 -35.66 -13.08
CA GLU A 571 -11.92 -36.53 -14.01
C GLU A 571 -13.40 -36.24 -14.28
N PHE A 572 -13.78 -36.10 -15.57
CA PHE A 572 -15.04 -36.66 -16.10
C PHE A 572 -14.92 -36.87 -17.64
N PHE A 573 -15.04 -38.16 -18.03
CA PHE A 573 -15.48 -38.80 -19.28
C PHE A 573 -14.77 -38.61 -20.65
N LYS A 574 -13.85 -39.56 -20.90
CA LYS A 574 -14.00 -40.46 -22.05
C LYS A 574 -15.38 -41.15 -22.00
N ARG A 575 -16.30 -40.78 -22.90
CA ARG A 575 -17.30 -41.61 -23.61
C ARG A 575 -18.55 -40.77 -23.91
N GLY A 576 -18.89 -40.63 -25.19
CA GLY A 576 -20.19 -40.08 -25.57
C GLY A 576 -20.41 -39.72 -27.03
N ALA A 577 -19.87 -40.48 -27.98
CA ALA A 577 -20.41 -40.58 -29.35
C ALA A 577 -20.12 -41.98 -29.91
N ALA A 578 -20.71 -42.97 -29.24
CA ALA A 578 -21.44 -44.09 -29.81
C ALA A 578 -22.59 -44.38 -28.84
#